data_AF-A0A4Y2LB33-F1
#
_entry.id   AF-A0A4Y2LB33-F1
#
_cell.length_a   1.000
_cell.length_b   1.000
_cell.length_c   1.000
_cell.angle_alpha   90.00
_cell.angle_beta   90.00
_cell.angle_gamma   90.00
#
_symmetry.space_group_name_H-M   'P 1'
#
loop_
_entity.id
_entity.type
_entity.pdbx_description
1 polymer ?
#
loop_
_entity_poly.entity_id
_entity_poly.type
_entity_poly.pdbx_seq_one_letter_code
_entity_poly.pdbx_strand_id
1 'polypeptide(L)'
;MKQHGIDVSATTDFCEGFVVGKQHRETFGTRKNRPTVAGEQINTDVCSPMQEITLGGTRYYVCFKDDFSKFRRLFFTLKKSEVVNCLKTFISESEAAGHRIKELLSDGGTEFNNSEVKAVLASKGISTLIAMTYTPEQNGAAERENRSSVKCARFLIHTKELPIKLWAEAINTSVYVLNRTAKTSVPGENSYEVWFKKEKPCIDHLRIFGTECYIYIPKQQRRNWDLKSKKDLLDGYCGDKDGYRMWTNNDKVVLSRDVVFKDEQVLGTM
;
A
#
# COMPACT_ATOMS: atom_id res chain seq x y z
N MET A 1 -24.74 -15.07 51.49
CA MET A 1 -26.12 -15.21 50.95
C MET A 1 -26.70 -16.61 51.21
N LYS A 2 -26.11 -17.72 50.74
CA LYS A 2 -26.60 -19.07 51.10
C LYS A 2 -26.49 -19.45 52.59
N GLN A 3 -25.53 -18.89 53.33
CA GLN A 3 -25.35 -19.16 54.76
C GLN A 3 -26.39 -18.46 55.68
N HIS A 4 -27.29 -17.63 55.11
CA HIS A 4 -28.34 -16.93 55.84
C HIS A 4 -29.77 -17.30 55.35
N GLY A 5 -29.93 -18.41 54.62
CA GLY A 5 -31.26 -18.90 54.20
C GLY A 5 -31.96 -18.07 53.11
N ILE A 6 -31.25 -17.14 52.46
CA ILE A 6 -31.79 -16.37 51.33
C ILE A 6 -31.48 -17.16 50.05
N ASP A 7 -32.52 -17.79 49.49
CA ASP A 7 -32.43 -18.50 48.22
C ASP A 7 -32.69 -17.53 47.06
N VAL A 8 -31.62 -17.06 46.44
CA VAL A 8 -31.70 -16.18 45.27
C VAL A 8 -31.71 -17.08 44.05
N SER A 9 -32.90 -17.35 43.50
CA SER A 9 -33.04 -17.95 42.17
C SER A 9 -32.79 -16.85 41.15
N ALA A 10 -31.58 -16.81 40.59
CA ALA A 10 -31.31 -15.99 39.42
C ALA A 10 -31.87 -16.72 38.20
N THR A 11 -32.99 -16.26 37.67
CA THR A 11 -33.31 -16.55 36.27
C THR A 11 -32.19 -15.97 35.41
N THR A 12 -31.76 -16.70 34.39
CA THR A 12 -30.86 -16.21 33.34
C THR A 12 -31.60 -15.23 32.42
N ASP A 13 -32.34 -14.30 33.01
CA ASP A 13 -33.02 -13.25 32.29
C ASP A 13 -32.03 -12.15 31.96
N PHE A 14 -32.26 -11.48 30.83
CA PHE A 14 -31.47 -10.37 30.36
C PHE A 14 -31.38 -9.28 31.44
N CYS A 15 -30.19 -9.11 32.04
CA CYS A 15 -29.93 -8.12 33.07
C CYS A 15 -29.22 -6.91 32.46
N GLU A 16 -29.96 -5.82 32.27
CA GLU A 16 -29.43 -4.57 31.71
C GLU A 16 -28.22 -4.04 32.50
N GLY A 17 -28.29 -4.06 33.84
CA GLY A 17 -27.18 -3.61 34.69
C GLY A 17 -25.90 -4.44 34.55
N PHE A 18 -26.01 -5.73 34.22
CA PHE A 18 -24.85 -6.58 33.94
C PHE A 18 -24.22 -6.23 32.58
N VAL A 19 -25.05 -6.02 31.55
CA VAL A 19 -24.58 -5.61 30.22
C VAL A 19 -23.88 -4.25 30.32
N VAL A 20 -24.52 -3.25 30.94
CA VAL A 20 -23.93 -1.90 31.08
C VAL A 20 -22.62 -1.91 31.87
N GLY A 21 -22.50 -2.74 32.92
CA GLY A 21 -21.32 -2.77 33.79
C GLY A 21 -20.18 -3.69 33.34
N LYS A 22 -20.44 -4.70 32.50
CA LYS A 22 -19.48 -5.77 32.17
C LYS A 22 -19.45 -6.18 30.69
N GLN A 23 -20.14 -5.47 29.81
CA GLN A 23 -20.05 -5.75 28.38
C GLN A 23 -18.61 -5.52 27.91
N HIS A 24 -17.94 -6.61 27.58
CA HIS A 24 -16.67 -6.57 26.86
C HIS A 24 -16.95 -6.54 25.37
N ARG A 25 -16.02 -5.93 24.64
CA ARG A 25 -16.05 -5.97 23.18
C ARG A 25 -15.97 -7.41 22.71
N GLU A 26 -16.88 -7.82 21.81
CA GLU A 26 -16.81 -9.15 21.24
C GLU A 26 -15.46 -9.37 20.55
N THR A 27 -14.88 -10.55 20.75
CA THR A 27 -13.71 -10.97 19.98
C THR A 27 -14.12 -11.02 18.52
N PHE A 28 -13.42 -10.28 17.67
CA PHE A 28 -13.62 -10.39 16.23
C PHE A 28 -13.34 -11.83 15.79
N GLY A 29 -14.39 -12.55 15.41
CA GLY A 29 -14.26 -13.88 14.81
C GLY A 29 -13.49 -13.83 13.48
N THR A 30 -13.01 -14.98 13.01
CA THR A 30 -12.52 -15.11 11.63
C THR A 30 -13.64 -14.69 10.66
N ARG A 31 -13.35 -13.74 9.75
CA ARG A 31 -14.31 -13.31 8.70
C ARG A 31 -14.95 -14.54 8.05
N LYS A 32 -16.28 -14.70 8.22
CA LYS A 32 -17.05 -15.85 7.73
C LYS A 32 -17.05 -15.95 6.21
N ASN A 33 -17.08 -14.80 5.53
CA ASN A 33 -16.99 -14.70 4.08
C ASN A 33 -15.72 -13.94 3.73
N ARG A 34 -14.77 -14.61 3.07
CA ARG A 34 -13.59 -13.98 2.48
C ARG A 34 -13.73 -13.98 0.95
N PRO A 35 -13.22 -12.94 0.29
CA PRO A 35 -13.01 -12.94 -1.15
C PRO A 35 -12.32 -14.21 -1.63
N THR A 36 -12.83 -14.78 -2.71
CA THR A 36 -12.37 -16.02 -3.34
C THR A 36 -11.69 -15.77 -4.68
N VAL A 37 -11.88 -14.59 -5.28
CA VAL A 37 -11.20 -14.15 -6.49
C VAL A 37 -10.75 -12.68 -6.37
N ALA A 38 -9.76 -12.30 -7.18
CA ALA A 38 -9.29 -10.92 -7.25
C ALA A 38 -10.39 -9.97 -7.73
N GLY A 39 -10.45 -8.77 -7.15
CA GLY A 39 -11.44 -7.74 -7.45
C GLY A 39 -12.73 -7.86 -6.64
N GLU A 40 -12.99 -8.93 -5.87
CA GLU A 40 -14.25 -8.98 -5.10
C GLU A 40 -14.30 -7.91 -4.01
N GLN A 41 -13.19 -7.68 -3.31
CA GLN A 41 -13.13 -6.67 -2.26
C GLN A 41 -11.79 -5.95 -2.29
N ILE A 42 -11.86 -4.62 -2.37
CA ILE A 42 -10.73 -3.73 -2.27
C ILE A 42 -10.79 -3.02 -0.92
N ASN A 43 -9.79 -3.21 -0.08
CA ASN A 43 -9.61 -2.43 1.14
C ASN A 43 -8.81 -1.17 0.80
N THR A 44 -9.27 -0.01 1.25
CA THR A 44 -8.62 1.26 0.98
C THR A 44 -8.49 2.12 2.22
N ASP A 45 -7.39 2.87 2.29
CA ASP A 45 -7.12 3.84 3.35
C ASP A 45 -6.19 4.94 2.83
N VAL A 46 -6.40 6.17 3.29
CA VAL A 46 -5.51 7.30 3.00
C VAL A 46 -4.59 7.49 4.20
N CYS A 47 -3.29 7.50 3.95
CA CYS A 47 -2.35 7.71 5.02
C CYS A 47 -2.54 9.08 5.69
N SER A 48 -2.17 9.19 6.96
CA SER A 48 -2.02 10.49 7.62
C SER A 48 -1.03 11.39 6.88
N PRO A 49 -1.15 12.72 6.96
CA PRO A 49 -0.25 13.63 6.25
C PRO A 49 1.19 13.40 6.68
N MET A 50 2.10 13.30 5.70
CA MET A 50 3.53 13.28 5.96
C MET A 50 4.01 14.67 6.35
N GLN A 51 5.03 14.71 7.22
CA GLN A 51 5.61 15.96 7.74
C GLN A 51 6.30 16.77 6.62
N GLU A 52 6.99 16.07 5.72
CA GLU A 52 7.73 16.66 4.62
C GLU A 52 7.01 16.42 3.29
N ILE A 53 6.84 17.48 2.49
CA ILE A 53 6.33 17.36 1.12
C ILE A 53 7.44 16.81 0.24
N THR A 54 7.13 15.86 -0.63
CA THR A 54 8.12 15.26 -1.52
C THR A 54 8.56 16.21 -2.63
N LEU A 55 9.65 15.85 -3.33
CA LEU A 55 10.08 16.54 -4.56
C LEU A 55 8.98 16.61 -5.63
N GLY A 56 8.10 15.61 -5.67
CA GLY A 56 6.94 15.55 -6.56
C GLY A 56 5.71 16.30 -6.06
N GLY A 57 5.82 17.06 -4.96
CA GLY A 57 4.70 17.83 -4.41
C GLY A 57 3.64 16.96 -3.72
N THR A 58 4.01 15.81 -3.16
CA THR A 58 3.07 14.90 -2.50
C THR A 58 3.08 15.09 -0.99
N ARG A 59 1.91 14.95 -0.34
CA ARG A 59 1.76 14.96 1.12
C ARG A 59 1.04 13.73 1.69
N TYR A 60 0.22 13.08 0.88
CA TYR A 60 -0.55 11.90 1.23
C TYR A 60 -0.31 10.79 0.21
N TYR A 61 -0.66 9.56 0.58
CA TYR A 61 -0.89 8.51 -0.39
C TYR A 61 -2.15 7.73 -0.02
N VAL A 62 -2.82 7.20 -1.04
CA VAL A 62 -3.92 6.25 -0.90
C VAL A 62 -3.44 4.88 -1.34
N CYS A 63 -3.76 3.86 -0.55
CA CYS A 63 -3.46 2.47 -0.86
C CYS A 63 -4.76 1.73 -1.18
N PHE A 64 -4.89 1.23 -2.40
CA PHE A 64 -5.93 0.27 -2.79
C PHE A 64 -5.34 -1.13 -2.73
N LYS A 65 -5.86 -1.96 -1.83
CA LYS A 65 -5.39 -3.32 -1.61
C LYS A 65 -6.49 -4.33 -1.87
N ASP A 66 -6.29 -5.17 -2.86
CA ASP A 66 -7.15 -6.32 -3.11
C ASP A 66 -7.03 -7.35 -1.98
N ASP A 67 -8.16 -7.80 -1.44
CA ASP A 67 -8.14 -8.73 -0.31
C ASP A 67 -7.76 -10.15 -0.73
N PHE A 68 -8.05 -10.59 -1.95
CA PHE A 68 -7.74 -11.96 -2.36
C PHE A 68 -6.26 -12.13 -2.75
N SER A 69 -5.83 -11.43 -3.80
CA SER A 69 -4.46 -11.43 -4.34
C SER A 69 -3.45 -10.74 -3.42
N LYS A 70 -3.93 -9.91 -2.48
CA LYS A 70 -3.10 -9.01 -1.67
C LYS A 70 -2.36 -7.95 -2.51
N PHE A 71 -2.67 -7.79 -3.79
CA PHE A 71 -2.07 -6.76 -4.64
C PHE A 71 -2.38 -5.37 -4.11
N ARG A 72 -1.36 -4.50 -4.15
CA ARG A 72 -1.43 -3.13 -3.65
C ARG A 72 -1.14 -2.16 -4.77
N ARG A 73 -2.01 -1.17 -4.94
CA ARG A 73 -1.80 -0.03 -5.81
C ARG A 73 -1.80 1.25 -4.99
N LEU A 74 -0.69 1.98 -5.04
CA LEU A 74 -0.55 3.27 -4.37
C LEU A 74 -0.78 4.43 -5.34
N PHE A 75 -1.41 5.50 -4.86
CA PHE A 75 -1.40 6.79 -5.53
C PHE A 75 -0.96 7.86 -4.56
N PHE A 76 -0.10 8.76 -5.04
CA PHE A 76 0.48 9.84 -4.28
C PHE A 76 -0.26 11.15 -4.60
N THR A 77 -0.73 11.85 -3.58
CA THR A 77 -1.55 13.06 -3.73
C THR A 77 -1.06 14.21 -2.85
N LEU A 78 -1.32 15.45 -3.28
CA LEU A 78 -1.06 16.62 -2.45
C LEU A 78 -2.23 16.89 -1.50
N LYS A 79 -3.46 16.64 -1.97
CA LYS A 79 -4.71 16.89 -1.23
C LYS A 79 -5.57 15.63 -1.19
N LYS A 80 -6.29 15.43 -0.08
CA LYS A 80 -7.27 14.34 0.05
C LYS A 80 -8.40 14.41 -1.00
N SER A 81 -8.72 15.60 -1.52
CA SER A 81 -9.71 15.78 -2.59
C SER A 81 -9.32 15.10 -3.91
N GLU A 82 -8.04 14.77 -4.12
CA GLU A 82 -7.56 14.10 -5.34
C GLU A 82 -7.85 12.58 -5.32
N VAL A 83 -8.23 12.01 -4.17
CA VAL A 83 -8.47 10.57 -3.98
C VAL A 83 -9.53 10.02 -4.94
N VAL A 84 -10.55 10.82 -5.29
CA VAL A 84 -11.58 10.41 -6.25
C VAL A 84 -11.01 10.15 -7.65
N ASN A 85 -10.00 10.91 -8.06
CA ASN A 85 -9.33 10.68 -9.35
C ASN A 85 -8.46 9.42 -9.28
N CYS A 86 -7.77 9.20 -8.16
CA CYS A 86 -7.04 7.97 -7.91
C CYS A 86 -7.96 6.74 -7.98
N LEU A 87 -9.16 6.82 -7.38
CA LEU A 87 -10.16 5.76 -7.43
C LEU A 87 -10.62 5.48 -8.88
N LYS A 88 -10.92 6.51 -9.68
CA LYS A 88 -11.30 6.36 -11.10
C LYS A 88 -10.19 5.66 -11.90
N THR A 89 -8.94 6.06 -11.68
CA THR A 89 -7.77 5.42 -12.32
C THR A 89 -7.65 3.97 -11.88
N PHE A 90 -7.74 3.68 -10.58
CA PHE A 90 -7.63 2.32 -10.05
C PHE A 90 -8.73 1.39 -10.57
N ILE A 91 -9.98 1.86 -10.66
CA ILE A 91 -11.07 1.09 -11.24
C ILE A 91 -10.75 0.74 -12.70
N SER A 92 -10.27 1.72 -13.47
CA SER A 92 -9.92 1.52 -14.88
C SER A 92 -8.74 0.56 -15.05
N GLU A 93 -7.70 0.68 -14.21
CA GLU A 93 -6.55 -0.25 -14.18
C GLU A 93 -6.99 -1.68 -13.81
N SER A 94 -7.93 -1.82 -12.87
CA SER A 94 -8.46 -3.12 -12.44
C SER A 94 -9.29 -3.78 -13.55
N GLU A 95 -10.15 -3.01 -14.22
CA GLU A 95 -10.93 -3.47 -15.37
C GLU A 95 -10.00 -3.93 -16.51
N ALA A 96 -8.94 -3.15 -16.81
CA ALA A 96 -7.93 -3.51 -17.81
C ALA A 96 -7.13 -4.77 -17.44
N ALA A 97 -6.94 -5.04 -16.14
CA ALA A 97 -6.34 -6.28 -15.64
C ALA A 97 -7.33 -7.47 -15.63
N GLY A 98 -8.58 -7.27 -16.05
CA GLY A 98 -9.60 -8.31 -16.11
C GLY A 98 -10.34 -8.55 -14.79
N HIS A 99 -10.29 -7.58 -13.86
CA HIS A 99 -10.98 -7.66 -12.57
C HIS A 99 -12.09 -6.62 -12.48
N ARG A 100 -13.30 -7.09 -12.19
CA ARG A 100 -14.41 -6.21 -11.82
C ARG A 100 -14.43 -6.05 -10.31
N ILE A 101 -14.25 -4.81 -9.86
CA ILE A 101 -14.39 -4.47 -8.44
C ILE A 101 -15.85 -4.69 -8.04
N LYS A 102 -16.12 -5.48 -6.99
CA LYS A 102 -17.49 -5.65 -6.46
C LYS A 102 -17.73 -4.78 -5.23
N GLU A 103 -16.77 -4.74 -4.32
CA GLU A 103 -16.89 -4.02 -3.05
C GLU A 103 -15.65 -3.15 -2.77
N LEU A 104 -15.87 -1.91 -2.35
CA LEU A 104 -14.84 -1.03 -1.82
C LEU A 104 -15.05 -0.87 -0.31
N LEU A 105 -14.12 -1.36 0.50
CA LEU A 105 -14.10 -1.16 1.94
C LEU A 105 -13.16 -0.01 2.29
N SER A 106 -13.71 1.10 2.79
CA SER A 106 -12.94 2.23 3.31
C SER A 106 -13.19 2.44 4.81
N ASP A 107 -12.39 3.30 5.43
CA ASP A 107 -12.77 3.90 6.68
C ASP A 107 -13.90 4.92 6.47
N GLY A 108 -14.45 5.46 7.56
CA GLY A 108 -15.47 6.52 7.52
C GLY A 108 -14.96 7.89 7.06
N GLY A 109 -13.76 7.97 6.46
CA GLY A 109 -13.15 9.20 6.00
C GLY A 109 -13.99 9.96 4.97
N THR A 110 -13.97 11.29 5.06
CA THR A 110 -14.76 12.17 4.17
C THR A 110 -14.26 12.13 2.73
N GLU A 111 -13.00 11.75 2.52
CA GLU A 111 -12.40 11.49 1.20
C GLU A 111 -13.09 10.38 0.42
N PHE A 112 -13.66 9.37 1.10
CA PHE A 112 -14.40 8.26 0.48
C PHE A 112 -15.91 8.42 0.65
N ASN A 113 -16.36 9.17 1.67
CA ASN A 113 -17.78 9.42 1.94
C ASN A 113 -18.23 10.80 1.43
N ASN A 114 -18.11 11.04 0.13
CA ASN A 114 -18.64 12.24 -0.54
C ASN A 114 -19.50 11.87 -1.76
N SER A 115 -20.24 12.85 -2.28
CA SER A 115 -21.18 12.66 -3.40
C SER A 115 -20.48 12.23 -4.68
N GLU A 116 -19.27 12.73 -4.95
CA GLU A 116 -18.52 12.40 -6.16
C GLU A 116 -18.07 10.93 -6.15
N VAL A 117 -17.47 10.47 -5.05
CA VAL A 117 -17.07 9.06 -4.90
C VAL A 117 -18.29 8.14 -4.97
N LYS A 118 -19.39 8.49 -4.29
CA LYS A 118 -20.65 7.72 -4.37
C LYS A 118 -21.17 7.61 -5.80
N ALA A 119 -21.12 8.70 -6.57
CA ALA A 119 -21.54 8.71 -7.97
C ALA A 119 -20.64 7.81 -8.84
N VAL A 120 -19.31 7.86 -8.65
CA VAL A 120 -18.37 6.99 -9.36
C VAL A 120 -18.66 5.52 -9.07
N LEU A 121 -18.78 5.15 -7.79
CA LEU A 121 -19.04 3.77 -7.38
C LEU A 121 -20.39 3.26 -7.89
N ALA A 122 -21.45 4.08 -7.77
CA ALA A 122 -22.77 3.74 -8.29
C ALA A 122 -22.76 3.54 -9.81
N SER A 123 -22.06 4.39 -10.57
CA SER A 123 -21.96 4.27 -12.03
C SER A 123 -21.29 2.98 -12.50
N LYS A 124 -20.46 2.37 -11.63
CA LYS A 124 -19.76 1.11 -11.88
C LYS A 124 -20.44 -0.10 -11.23
N GLY A 125 -21.52 0.14 -10.46
CA GLY A 125 -22.20 -0.89 -9.68
C GLY A 125 -21.32 -1.49 -8.58
N ILE A 126 -20.42 -0.69 -8.00
CA ILE A 126 -19.53 -1.08 -6.89
C ILE A 126 -20.23 -0.76 -5.58
N SER A 127 -20.33 -1.74 -4.68
CA SER A 127 -20.89 -1.56 -3.34
C SER A 127 -19.86 -0.89 -2.42
N THR A 128 -20.30 0.08 -1.62
CA THR A 128 -19.46 0.70 -0.59
C THR A 128 -19.67 0.02 0.75
N LEU A 129 -18.58 -0.45 1.36
CA LEU A 129 -18.55 -0.85 2.76
C LEU A 129 -17.78 0.23 3.53
N ILE A 130 -18.40 0.78 4.56
CA ILE A 130 -17.74 1.75 5.45
C ILE A 130 -17.50 1.04 6.77
N ALA A 131 -16.25 0.99 7.22
CA ALA A 131 -15.93 0.47 8.54
C ALA A 131 -16.64 1.32 9.61
N MET A 132 -17.30 0.66 10.56
CA MET A 132 -18.02 1.32 11.63
C MET A 132 -17.05 2.16 12.46
N THR A 133 -17.49 3.36 12.85
CA THR A 133 -16.75 4.20 13.79
C THR A 133 -16.46 3.40 15.06
N TYR A 134 -15.25 3.53 15.61
CA TYR A 134 -14.76 2.75 16.76
C TYR A 134 -14.60 1.24 16.52
N THR A 135 -14.58 0.81 15.25
CA THR A 135 -14.29 -0.57 14.83
C THR A 135 -13.09 -0.67 13.88
N PRO A 136 -11.88 -0.24 14.32
CA PRO A 136 -10.69 -0.21 13.47
C PRO A 136 -10.30 -1.58 12.90
N GLU A 137 -10.74 -2.68 13.52
CA GLU A 137 -10.50 -4.04 13.08
C GLU A 137 -11.16 -4.35 11.71
N GLN A 138 -12.25 -3.66 11.36
CA GLN A 138 -12.94 -3.86 10.08
C GLN A 138 -12.10 -3.40 8.89
N ASN A 139 -11.48 -2.20 8.96
CA ASN A 139 -10.51 -1.71 7.96
C ASN A 139 -9.04 -1.96 8.36
N GLY A 140 -8.81 -2.76 9.40
CA GLY A 140 -7.47 -2.98 9.94
C GLY A 140 -6.49 -3.59 8.95
N ALA A 141 -6.96 -4.17 7.84
CA ALA A 141 -6.12 -4.62 6.75
C ALA A 141 -5.40 -3.47 6.03
N ALA A 142 -6.11 -2.38 5.70
CA ALA A 142 -5.53 -1.23 5.02
C ALA A 142 -4.68 -0.38 5.98
N GLU A 143 -5.14 -0.16 7.21
CA GLU A 143 -4.35 0.56 8.22
C GLU A 143 -3.01 -0.14 8.55
N ARG A 144 -3.03 -1.47 8.72
CA ARG A 144 -1.79 -2.25 8.95
C ARG A 144 -0.85 -2.15 7.76
N GLU A 145 -1.40 -2.09 6.55
CA GLU A 145 -0.61 -1.93 5.33
C GLU A 145 0.08 -0.57 5.31
N ASN A 146 -0.65 0.49 5.64
CA ASN A 146 -0.11 1.85 5.71
C ASN A 146 1.00 1.95 6.78
N ARG A 147 0.77 1.39 7.98
CA ARG A 147 1.79 1.32 9.03
C ARG A 147 3.05 0.56 8.59
N SER A 148 2.88 -0.57 7.92
CA SER A 148 3.99 -1.39 7.45
C SER A 148 4.79 -0.68 6.36
N SER A 149 4.10 -0.08 5.39
CA SER A 149 4.73 0.66 4.29
C SER A 149 5.56 1.84 4.79
N VAL A 150 5.04 2.62 5.75
CA VAL A 150 5.77 3.74 6.37
C VAL A 150 6.98 3.24 7.16
N LYS A 151 6.85 2.13 7.90
CA LYS A 151 7.98 1.54 8.63
C LYS A 151 9.09 1.08 7.68
N CYS A 152 8.73 0.43 6.57
CA CYS A 152 9.67 0.01 5.54
C CYS A 152 10.35 1.21 4.88
N ALA A 153 9.60 2.24 4.48
CA ALA A 153 10.17 3.43 3.88
C ALA A 153 11.14 4.16 4.81
N ARG A 154 10.78 4.28 6.10
CA ARG A 154 11.67 4.81 7.13
C ARG A 154 12.97 4.02 7.23
N PHE A 155 12.89 2.69 7.22
CA PHE A 155 14.06 1.83 7.21
C PHE A 155 14.94 2.10 5.98
N LEU A 156 14.36 2.04 4.76
CA LEU A 156 15.10 2.26 3.51
C LEU A 156 15.84 3.61 3.48
N ILE A 157 15.17 4.67 3.95
CA ILE A 157 15.76 6.01 4.00
C ILE A 157 16.93 6.08 4.99
N HIS A 158 16.73 5.64 6.23
CA HIS A 158 17.76 5.78 7.27
C HIS A 158 18.95 4.83 7.06
N THR A 159 18.75 3.66 6.45
CA THR A 159 19.87 2.74 6.12
C THR A 159 20.90 3.38 5.18
N LYS A 160 20.49 4.33 4.34
CA LYS A 160 21.35 5.03 3.38
C LYS A 160 21.49 6.52 3.67
N GLU A 161 21.07 6.96 4.85
CA GLU A 161 21.12 8.36 5.28
C GLU A 161 20.50 9.34 4.27
N LEU A 162 19.42 8.92 3.62
CA LEU A 162 18.78 9.69 2.57
C LEU A 162 17.85 10.79 3.12
N PRO A 163 17.58 11.85 2.36
CA PRO A 163 16.60 12.87 2.73
C PRO A 163 15.18 12.30 2.89
N ILE A 164 14.45 12.75 3.92
CA ILE A 164 13.07 12.29 4.21
C ILE A 164 12.10 12.65 3.07
N LYS A 165 12.32 13.73 2.30
CA LYS A 165 11.55 14.06 1.08
C LYS A 165 11.45 12.96 0.01
N LEU A 166 12.28 11.90 0.09
CA LEU A 166 12.19 10.72 -0.77
C LEU A 166 11.19 9.66 -0.26
N TRP A 167 10.41 9.96 0.78
CA TRP A 167 9.50 8.99 1.39
C TRP A 167 8.49 8.37 0.42
N ALA A 168 7.99 9.11 -0.58
CA ALA A 168 7.04 8.53 -1.54
C ALA A 168 7.70 7.45 -2.40
N GLU A 169 8.93 7.69 -2.81
CA GLU A 169 9.72 6.78 -3.64
C GLU A 169 10.14 5.54 -2.85
N ALA A 170 10.52 5.73 -1.58
CA ALA A 170 10.79 4.63 -0.65
C ALA A 170 9.52 3.78 -0.37
N ILE A 171 8.37 4.42 -0.16
CA ILE A 171 7.09 3.71 0.00
C ILE A 171 6.73 2.95 -1.28
N ASN A 172 6.82 3.59 -2.45
CA ASN A 172 6.55 2.97 -3.73
C ASN A 172 7.45 1.75 -3.98
N THR A 173 8.74 1.87 -3.67
CA THR A 173 9.72 0.78 -3.73
C THR A 173 9.33 -0.37 -2.81
N SER A 174 8.94 -0.07 -1.56
CA SER A 174 8.51 -1.11 -0.62
C SER A 174 7.30 -1.91 -1.14
N VAL A 175 6.29 -1.22 -1.71
CA VAL A 175 5.12 -1.88 -2.28
C VAL A 175 5.45 -2.62 -3.56
N TYR A 176 6.34 -2.08 -4.39
CA TYR A 176 6.82 -2.76 -5.61
C TYR A 176 7.45 -4.12 -5.28
N VAL A 177 8.28 -4.17 -4.23
CA VAL A 177 8.90 -5.41 -3.74
C VAL A 177 7.86 -6.33 -3.12
N LEU A 178 6.97 -5.81 -2.26
CA LEU A 178 5.93 -6.61 -1.61
C LEU A 178 5.00 -7.28 -2.63
N ASN A 179 4.60 -6.57 -3.69
CA ASN A 179 3.75 -7.16 -4.72
C ASN A 179 4.42 -8.35 -5.45
N ARG A 180 5.75 -8.47 -5.42
CA ARG A 180 6.51 -9.55 -6.09
C ARG A 180 7.05 -10.63 -5.14
N THR A 181 7.00 -10.39 -3.83
CA THR A 181 7.64 -11.26 -2.84
C THR A 181 6.71 -11.69 -1.69
N ALA A 182 5.66 -10.92 -1.41
CA ALA A 182 4.76 -11.21 -0.31
C ALA A 182 3.87 -12.42 -0.64
N LYS A 183 3.59 -13.21 0.41
CA LYS A 183 2.63 -14.32 0.35
C LYS A 183 1.22 -13.81 0.10
N THR A 184 0.46 -14.58 -0.66
CA THR A 184 -0.95 -14.29 -0.98
C THR A 184 -1.88 -15.33 -0.35
N SER A 185 -3.17 -15.23 -0.69
CA SER A 185 -4.15 -16.26 -0.34
C SER A 185 -3.96 -17.55 -1.15
N VAL A 186 -3.17 -17.49 -2.23
CA VAL A 186 -2.83 -18.65 -3.08
C VAL A 186 -1.43 -19.15 -2.69
N PRO A 187 -1.29 -20.40 -2.20
CA PRO A 187 0.00 -20.92 -1.77
C PRO A 187 1.03 -20.94 -2.91
N GLY A 188 2.20 -20.33 -2.66
CA GLY A 188 3.32 -20.33 -3.61
C GLY A 188 3.32 -19.18 -4.62
N GLU A 189 2.20 -18.46 -4.78
CA GLU A 189 2.07 -17.34 -5.72
C GLU A 189 2.19 -15.99 -4.99
N ASN A 190 2.85 -15.03 -5.66
CA ASN A 190 2.91 -13.64 -5.19
C ASN A 190 1.76 -12.78 -5.73
N SER A 191 1.57 -11.60 -5.15
CA SER A 191 0.42 -10.75 -5.47
C SER A 191 0.35 -10.31 -6.94
N TYR A 192 1.50 -10.11 -7.57
CA TYR A 192 1.58 -9.73 -8.97
C TYR A 192 1.15 -10.88 -9.89
N GLU A 193 1.53 -12.12 -9.58
CA GLU A 193 1.10 -13.32 -10.31
C GLU A 193 -0.42 -13.46 -10.26
N VAL A 194 -1.00 -13.45 -9.05
CA VAL A 194 -2.43 -13.64 -8.85
C VAL A 194 -3.25 -12.51 -9.48
N TRP A 195 -2.79 -11.25 -9.35
CA TRP A 195 -3.50 -10.11 -9.92
C TRP A 195 -3.38 -10.06 -11.44
N PHE A 196 -2.20 -10.15 -12.03
CA PHE A 196 -2.10 -10.03 -13.50
C PHE A 196 -2.34 -11.35 -14.24
N LYS A 197 -2.53 -12.47 -13.53
CA LYS A 197 -2.61 -13.83 -14.09
C LYS A 197 -1.41 -14.11 -15.00
N LYS A 198 -0.22 -13.78 -14.51
CA LYS A 198 1.06 -13.90 -15.21
C LYS A 198 2.00 -14.84 -14.48
N GLU A 199 2.99 -15.33 -15.20
CA GLU A 199 4.10 -16.07 -14.62
C GLU A 199 4.85 -15.25 -13.57
N LYS A 200 5.52 -15.98 -12.67
CA LYS A 200 6.35 -15.42 -11.61
C LYS A 200 7.33 -14.39 -12.17
N PRO A 201 7.24 -13.12 -11.75
CA PRO A 201 8.18 -12.10 -12.21
C PRO A 201 9.59 -12.46 -11.74
N CYS A 202 10.56 -12.35 -12.65
CA CYS A 202 11.97 -12.32 -12.26
C CYS A 202 12.20 -11.14 -11.30
N ILE A 203 12.99 -11.37 -10.26
CA ILE A 203 13.32 -10.36 -9.23
C ILE A 203 14.82 -10.04 -9.20
N ASP A 204 15.60 -10.56 -10.15
CA ASP A 204 17.05 -10.35 -10.22
C ASP A 204 17.43 -8.90 -10.51
N HIS A 205 16.47 -8.08 -10.95
CA HIS A 205 16.63 -6.63 -11.12
C HIS A 205 16.47 -5.86 -9.81
N LEU A 206 15.98 -6.49 -8.74
CA LEU A 206 15.85 -5.82 -7.45
C LEU A 206 17.23 -5.46 -6.90
N ARG A 207 17.36 -4.22 -6.45
CA ARG A 207 18.54 -3.61 -5.84
C ARG A 207 18.13 -2.90 -4.55
N ILE A 208 19.10 -2.68 -3.67
CA ILE A 208 18.86 -1.99 -2.40
C ILE A 208 18.53 -0.52 -2.71
N PHE A 209 17.46 -0.01 -2.10
CA PHE A 209 17.10 1.40 -2.22
C PHE A 209 18.27 2.28 -1.77
N GLY A 210 18.56 3.37 -2.50
CA GLY A 210 19.70 4.24 -2.23
C GLY A 210 21.06 3.70 -2.68
N THR A 211 21.12 2.55 -3.37
CA THR A 211 22.38 2.05 -3.93
C THR A 211 22.94 3.02 -4.96
N GLU A 212 24.25 3.24 -4.86
CA GLU A 212 25.00 4.04 -5.83
C GLU A 212 24.94 3.38 -7.21
N CYS A 213 24.58 4.16 -8.21
CA CYS A 213 24.38 3.66 -9.57
C CYS A 213 24.90 4.64 -10.62
N TYR A 214 25.18 4.11 -11.81
CA TYR A 214 25.73 4.84 -12.94
C TYR A 214 24.77 4.73 -14.12
N ILE A 215 24.16 5.85 -14.49
CA ILE A 215 23.24 5.96 -15.61
C ILE A 215 24.04 6.13 -16.89
N TYR A 216 23.79 5.30 -17.90
CA TYR A 216 24.40 5.48 -19.21
C TYR A 216 23.89 6.76 -19.89
N ILE A 217 24.82 7.59 -20.38
CA ILE A 217 24.48 8.78 -21.15
C ILE A 217 24.47 8.39 -22.64
N PRO A 218 23.41 8.65 -23.41
CA PRO A 218 23.37 8.32 -24.84
C PRO A 218 24.49 8.98 -25.64
N LYS A 219 24.98 8.30 -26.70
CA LYS A 219 26.05 8.84 -27.56
C LYS A 219 25.67 10.18 -28.19
N GLN A 220 24.38 10.39 -28.50
CA GLN A 220 23.85 11.63 -29.09
C GLN A 220 24.00 12.84 -28.15
N GLN A 221 24.14 12.60 -26.85
CA GLN A 221 24.28 13.64 -25.83
C GLN A 221 25.74 13.85 -25.41
N ARG A 222 26.69 13.22 -26.12
CA ARG A 222 28.11 13.21 -25.76
C ARG A 222 29.01 13.46 -26.96
N ARG A 223 30.09 14.17 -26.73
CA ARG A 223 31.22 14.33 -27.64
C ARG A 223 32.31 13.30 -27.33
N ASN A 224 33.34 13.25 -28.16
CA ASN A 224 34.52 12.46 -27.89
C ASN A 224 35.14 12.92 -26.56
N TRP A 225 35.53 11.96 -25.72
CA TRP A 225 36.09 12.14 -24.36
C TRP A 225 35.10 12.53 -23.25
N ASP A 226 33.82 12.78 -23.54
CA ASP A 226 32.82 13.00 -22.49
C ASP A 226 32.59 11.73 -21.65
N LEU A 227 32.29 11.93 -20.36
CA LEU A 227 31.92 10.86 -19.43
C LEU A 227 30.78 10.01 -20.01
N LYS A 228 30.91 8.68 -19.99
CA LYS A 228 29.88 7.78 -20.54
C LYS A 228 28.70 7.55 -19.62
N SER A 229 28.85 7.89 -18.34
CA SER A 229 27.85 7.65 -17.32
C SER A 229 27.86 8.73 -16.26
N LYS A 230 26.70 8.93 -15.63
CA LYS A 230 26.54 9.82 -14.50
C LYS A 230 26.24 9.02 -13.23
N LYS A 231 26.93 9.36 -12.14
CA LYS A 231 26.69 8.80 -10.80
C LYS A 231 25.44 9.44 -10.20
N ASP A 232 24.51 8.62 -9.74
CA ASP A 232 23.28 9.00 -9.03
C ASP A 232 22.89 7.87 -8.04
N LEU A 233 21.79 7.99 -7.30
CA LEU A 233 21.33 6.98 -6.33
C LEU A 233 20.03 6.32 -6.79
N LEU A 234 19.88 5.02 -6.53
CA LEU A 234 18.61 4.33 -6.78
C LEU A 234 17.50 4.90 -5.90
N ASP A 235 16.44 5.37 -6.54
CA ASP A 235 15.25 5.92 -5.89
C ASP A 235 14.03 5.01 -6.10
N GLY A 236 14.15 3.93 -6.89
CA GLY A 236 13.12 2.91 -6.99
C GLY A 236 12.91 2.39 -8.40
N TYR A 237 11.70 1.92 -8.67
CA TYR A 237 11.37 1.19 -9.89
C TYR A 237 10.26 1.89 -10.65
N CYS A 238 10.32 1.79 -11.98
CA CYS A 238 9.18 2.17 -12.82
C CYS A 238 8.14 1.04 -12.76
N GLY A 239 6.91 1.34 -12.32
CA GLY A 239 5.83 0.35 -12.30
C GLY A 239 5.38 -0.06 -13.71
N ASP A 240 5.30 0.92 -14.61
CA ASP A 240 4.70 0.78 -15.95
C ASP A 240 5.73 0.56 -17.06
N LYS A 241 7.03 0.64 -16.74
CA LYS A 241 8.14 0.52 -17.69
C LYS A 241 9.21 -0.38 -17.11
N ASP A 242 9.93 -1.09 -17.96
CA ASP A 242 11.13 -1.81 -17.56
C ASP A 242 12.27 -0.81 -17.33
N GLY A 243 12.48 -0.39 -16.08
CA GLY A 243 13.52 0.56 -15.72
C GLY A 243 13.48 1.03 -14.27
N TYR A 244 14.46 1.87 -13.93
CA TYR A 244 14.71 2.38 -12.59
C TYR A 244 14.42 3.88 -12.51
N ARG A 245 14.16 4.34 -11.29
CA ARG A 245 14.10 5.74 -10.90
C ARG A 245 15.38 6.06 -10.14
N MET A 246 16.05 7.15 -10.49
CA MET A 246 17.29 7.56 -9.83
C MET A 246 17.14 8.98 -9.31
N TRP A 247 17.55 9.18 -8.07
CA TRP A 247 17.64 10.48 -7.44
C TRP A 247 19.02 11.07 -7.72
N THR A 248 19.01 12.26 -8.32
CA THR A 248 20.21 12.97 -8.73
C THR A 248 20.61 14.02 -7.71
N ASN A 249 21.90 14.40 -7.70
CA ASN A 249 22.45 15.42 -6.80
C ASN A 249 21.77 16.81 -6.89
N ASN A 250 20.96 17.06 -7.94
CA ASN A 250 20.23 18.31 -8.14
C ASN A 250 18.75 18.19 -7.72
N ASP A 251 18.40 17.24 -6.87
CA ASP A 251 17.03 17.00 -6.41
C ASP A 251 16.02 16.72 -7.52
N LYS A 252 16.48 15.99 -8.55
CA LYS A 252 15.63 15.53 -9.65
C LYS A 252 15.60 14.01 -9.70
N VAL A 253 14.44 13.48 -10.07
CA VAL A 253 14.25 12.06 -10.38
C VAL A 253 14.37 11.85 -11.89
N VAL A 254 15.24 10.92 -12.30
CA VAL A 254 15.47 10.54 -13.70
C VAL A 254 15.10 9.08 -13.89
N LEU A 255 14.61 8.71 -15.08
CA LEU A 255 14.25 7.34 -15.44
C LEU A 255 15.26 6.77 -16.43
N SER A 256 15.72 5.54 -16.19
CA SER A 256 16.61 4.84 -17.12
C SER A 256 16.51 3.34 -16.94
N ARG A 257 16.70 2.61 -18.04
CA ARG A 257 16.88 1.15 -18.03
C ARG A 257 18.36 0.77 -17.96
N ASP A 258 19.20 1.56 -18.62
CA ASP A 258 20.63 1.30 -18.75
C ASP A 258 21.37 1.86 -17.53
N VAL A 259 21.45 1.04 -16.49
CA VAL A 259 22.02 1.40 -15.19
C VAL A 259 22.97 0.31 -14.71
N VAL A 260 24.15 0.72 -14.27
CA VAL A 260 25.12 -0.16 -13.58
C VAL A 260 25.08 0.17 -12.10
N PHE A 261 24.84 -0.83 -11.25
CA PHE A 261 24.79 -0.67 -9.80
C PHE A 261 26.12 -1.03 -9.17
N LYS A 262 26.51 -0.27 -8.15
CA LYS A 262 27.62 -0.64 -7.29
C LYS A 262 27.21 -1.84 -6.43
N ASP A 263 28.13 -2.77 -6.23
CA ASP A 263 27.89 -3.90 -5.35
C ASP A 263 27.67 -3.43 -3.91
N GLU A 264 26.62 -3.96 -3.30
CA GLU A 264 26.29 -3.72 -1.91
C GLU A 264 26.73 -4.92 -1.09
N GLN A 265 27.45 -4.67 0.00
CA GLN A 265 27.69 -5.71 0.99
C GLN A 265 26.40 -5.92 1.77
N VAL A 266 25.79 -7.10 1.62
CA VAL A 266 24.75 -7.54 2.54
C VAL A 266 25.46 -7.77 3.86
N LEU A 267 25.33 -6.83 4.80
CA LEU A 267 25.75 -7.06 6.18
C LEU A 267 24.99 -8.29 6.67
N GLY A 268 25.70 -9.41 6.82
CA GLY A 268 25.14 -10.65 7.33
C GLY A 268 24.46 -10.37 8.66
N THR A 269 23.30 -11.01 8.86
CA THR A 269 22.53 -11.00 10.11
C THR A 269 23.45 -11.07 11.33
N MET A 270 23.41 -10.03 12.16
CA MET A 270 23.72 -10.14 13.59
C MET A 270 22.55 -10.80 14.32
#